data_AF-A0AAU7Q3V7-F1
#
_entry.id   AF-A0AAU7Q3V7-F1
#
_cell.length_a   1.000
_cell.length_b   1.000
_cell.length_c   1.000
_cell.angle_alpha   90.00
_cell.angle_beta   90.00
_cell.angle_gamma   90.00
#
_symmetry.space_group_name_H-M   'P 1'
#
loop_
_entity.id
_entity.type
_entity.pdbx_description
1 polymer ?
#
loop_
_entity_poly.entity_id
_entity_poly.type
_entity_poly.pdbx_seq_one_letter_code
_entity_poly.pdbx_strand_id
1 'polypeptide(L)'
;MADSRFSITFSKETSKCLTGLAEVRNKSVKELTEKLMQQAIELEEDRILIERAAELDVPGTKKIRSEDINWDTVLAKRVEGTN
;
A
#
# COMPACT_ATOMS: atom_id res chain seq x y z
N MET A 1 -4.01 5.81 -17.67
CA MET A 1 -4.28 6.38 -16.34
C MET A 1 -3.83 7.81 -16.33
N ALA A 2 -4.62 8.74 -15.77
CA ALA A 2 -4.24 10.15 -15.73
C ALA A 2 -3.06 10.34 -14.78
N ASP A 3 -2.00 11.02 -15.25
CA ASP A 3 -0.94 11.57 -14.40
C ASP A 3 -1.53 12.70 -13.53
N SER A 4 -2.28 12.30 -12.51
CA SER A 4 -2.86 13.24 -11.57
C SER A 4 -1.76 13.65 -10.59
N ARG A 5 -1.08 14.75 -10.90
CA ARG A 5 -0.15 15.40 -9.97
C ARG A 5 -0.96 16.11 -8.90
N PHE A 6 -1.02 15.50 -7.71
CA PHE A 6 -1.64 16.09 -6.53
C PHE A 6 -0.60 16.87 -5.70
N SER A 7 -1.06 17.96 -5.07
CA SER A 7 -0.26 18.73 -4.11
C SER A 7 -0.74 18.41 -2.71
N ILE A 8 0.19 18.06 -1.81
CA ILE A 8 -0.09 17.78 -0.40
C ILE A 8 0.61 18.83 0.44
N THR A 9 -0.14 19.46 1.34
CA THR A 9 0.40 20.40 2.32
C THR A 9 0.50 19.71 3.67
N PHE A 10 1.71 19.62 4.21
CA PHE A 10 1.95 19.08 5.55
C PHE A 10 1.87 20.16 6.62
N SER A 11 1.62 19.74 7.86
CA SER A 11 1.76 20.62 9.02
C SER A 11 3.20 21.14 9.11
N LYS A 12 3.40 22.30 9.72
CA LYS A 12 4.73 22.89 9.92
C LYS A 12 5.69 21.94 10.64
N GLU A 13 5.20 21.20 11.63
CA GLU A 13 5.99 20.25 12.39
C GLU A 13 6.42 19.07 11.52
N THR A 14 5.47 18.46 10.81
CA THR A 14 5.75 17.35 9.88
C THR A 14 6.73 17.78 8.77
N SER A 15 6.55 18.96 8.19
CA SER A 15 7.48 19.49 7.17
C SER A 15 8.90 19.64 7.70
N LYS A 16 9.07 20.13 8.93
CA LYS A 16 10.40 20.26 9.56
C LYS A 16 11.04 18.89 9.79
N CYS A 17 10.29 17.95 10.35
CA CYS A 17 10.78 16.60 10.60
C CYS A 17 11.18 15.90 9.29
N LEU A 18 10.36 16.02 8.25
CA LEU A 18 10.62 15.45 6.93
C LEU A 18 11.87 16.06 6.28
N THR A 19 12.05 17.38 6.40
CA THR A 19 13.24 18.08 5.89
C THR A 19 14.49 17.59 6.61
N GLY A 20 14.48 17.55 7.95
CA GLY A 20 15.62 17.05 8.72
C GLY A 20 15.93 15.58 8.44
N LEU A 21 14.91 14.75 8.23
CA LEU A 21 15.11 13.36 7.85
C LEU A 21 15.72 13.23 6.45
N ALA A 22 15.30 14.07 5.49
CA ALA A 22 15.86 14.10 4.15
C ALA A 22 17.35 14.46 4.18
N GLU A 23 17.74 15.45 4.98
CA GLU A 23 19.14 15.84 5.20
C GLU A 23 19.97 14.70 5.78
N VAL A 24 19.50 14.05 6.85
CA VAL A 24 20.20 12.91 7.48
C VAL A 24 20.37 11.74 6.51
N ARG A 25 19.41 11.54 5.61
CA ARG A 25 19.43 10.46 4.60
C ARG A 25 20.15 10.87 3.31
N ASN A 26 20.63 12.11 3.20
CA ASN A 26 21.22 12.69 1.99
C ASN A 26 20.32 12.48 0.75
N LYS A 27 19.03 12.77 0.89
CA LYS A 27 18.01 12.66 -0.16
C LYS A 27 17.27 13.97 -0.32
N SER A 28 16.66 14.18 -1.48
CA SER A 28 15.69 15.27 -1.61
C SER A 28 14.42 14.98 -0.79
N VAL A 29 13.75 16.02 -0.31
CA VAL A 29 12.45 15.88 0.38
C VAL A 29 11.44 15.15 -0.48
N LYS A 30 11.41 15.44 -1.80
CA LYS A 30 10.52 14.77 -2.75
C LYS A 30 10.78 13.26 -2.80
N GLU A 31 12.03 12.86 -3.07
CA GLU A 31 12.41 11.46 -3.19
C GLU A 31 12.13 10.67 -1.89
N LEU A 32 12.43 11.28 -0.74
CA LEU A 32 12.13 10.66 0.55
C LEU A 32 10.61 10.51 0.75
N THR A 33 9.82 11.53 0.41
CA THR A 33 8.36 11.51 0.56
C THR A 33 7.72 10.44 -0.30
N GLU A 34 8.14 10.33 -1.57
CA GLU A 34 7.64 9.31 -2.50
C GLU A 34 7.91 7.91 -1.94
N LYS A 35 9.14 7.67 -1.46
CA LYS A 35 9.49 6.38 -0.87
C LYS A 35 8.69 6.05 0.38
N LEU A 36 8.54 7.02 1.30
CA LEU A 36 7.79 6.81 2.53
C LEU A 36 6.30 6.58 2.25
N MET A 37 5.74 7.30 1.28
CA MET A 37 4.34 7.13 0.89
C MET A 37 4.10 5.76 0.27
N GLN A 38 5.01 5.29 -0.59
CA GLN A 38 4.92 3.95 -1.15
C GLN A 38 4.93 2.87 -0.06
N GLN A 39 5.85 2.99 0.91
CA GLN A 39 5.90 2.08 2.05
C GLN A 39 4.63 2.13 2.91
N ALA A 40 4.06 3.32 3.12
CA ALA A 40 2.82 3.48 3.87
C ALA A 40 1.63 2.85 3.13
N ILE A 41 1.57 2.95 1.81
CA ILE A 41 0.54 2.30 0.99
C ILE A 41 0.66 0.78 1.08
N GLU A 42 1.86 0.23 0.89
CA GLU A 42 2.11 -1.22 1.00
C GLU A 42 1.69 -1.75 2.38
N LEU A 43 2.04 -1.04 3.46
CA LEU A 43 1.64 -1.41 4.82
C LEU A 43 0.12 -1.32 5.06
N GLU A 44 -0.55 -0.33 4.47
CA GLU A 44 -2.00 -0.19 4.58
C GLU A 44 -2.72 -1.32 3.84
N GLU A 45 -2.24 -1.68 2.65
CA GLU A 45 -2.74 -2.81 1.86
C GLU A 45 -2.59 -4.13 2.64
N ASP A 46 -1.42 -4.38 3.22
CA ASP A 46 -1.16 -5.55 4.06
C ASP A 46 -2.09 -5.59 5.28
N ARG A 47 -2.31 -4.45 5.95
CA ARG A 47 -3.20 -4.38 7.11
C ARG A 47 -4.64 -4.75 6.74
N ILE A 48 -5.15 -4.22 5.62
CA ILE A 48 -6.48 -4.55 5.11
C ILE A 48 -6.61 -6.05 4.84
N LEU A 49 -5.58 -6.67 4.24
CA LEU A 49 -5.58 -8.11 3.98
C LEU A 49 -5.62 -8.93 5.27
N ILE A 50 -4.86 -8.53 6.29
CA ILE A 50 -4.83 -9.21 7.60
C ILE A 50 -6.19 -9.06 8.30
N GLU A 51 -6.76 -7.86 8.33
CA GLU A 51 -8.08 -7.59 8.92
C GLU A 51 -9.15 -8.48 8.26
N ARG A 52 -9.15 -8.56 6.92
CA ARG A 52 -10.06 -9.44 6.17
C ARG A 52 -9.83 -10.93 6.46
N ALA A 53 -8.57 -11.36 6.55
CA ALA A 53 -8.26 -12.75 6.86
C ALA A 53 -8.77 -13.14 8.25
N ALA A 54 -8.62 -12.25 9.24
CA ALA A 54 -9.13 -12.46 10.59
C ALA A 54 -10.67 -12.55 10.64
N GLU A 55 -11.38 -11.71 9.87
CA GLU A 55 -12.85 -11.79 9.74
C GLU A 55 -13.33 -13.13 9.15
N LEU A 56 -12.54 -13.72 8.24
CA LEU A 56 -12.88 -14.95 7.53
C LEU A 56 -12.41 -16.23 8.26
N ASP A 57 -11.45 -16.14 9.18
CA ASP A 57 -10.94 -17.25 9.99
C ASP A 57 -11.90 -17.62 11.14
N VAL A 58 -13.12 -18.03 10.75
CA VAL A 58 -14.15 -18.52 11.67
C VAL A 58 -14.18 -20.06 11.71
N PRO A 59 -14.64 -20.67 12.82
CA PRO A 59 -14.73 -22.13 12.92
C PRO A 59 -15.56 -22.74 11.79
N GLY A 60 -15.04 -23.79 11.16
CA GLY A 60 -15.70 -24.47 10.05
C GLY A 60 -15.38 -23.92 8.66
N THR A 61 -14.66 -22.79 8.56
CA THR A 61 -14.17 -22.30 7.27
C THR A 61 -13.07 -23.21 6.72
N LYS A 62 -13.19 -23.58 5.43
CA LYS A 62 -12.15 -24.32 4.73
C LYS A 62 -10.89 -23.46 4.61
N LYS A 63 -9.79 -23.93 5.21
CA LYS A 63 -8.47 -23.33 4.99
C LYS A 63 -8.00 -23.68 3.58
N ILE A 64 -7.67 -22.66 2.80
CA ILE A 64 -7.16 -22.79 1.43
C ILE A 64 -5.70 -22.34 1.47
N ARG A 65 -4.79 -23.16 0.95
CA ARG A 65 -3.39 -22.75 0.82
C ARG A 65 -3.22 -21.92 -0.44
N SER A 66 -2.20 -21.07 -0.48
CA SER A 66 -1.93 -20.23 -1.64
C SER A 66 -1.71 -21.07 -2.91
N GLU A 67 -1.09 -22.23 -2.77
CA GLU A 67 -0.80 -23.16 -3.87
C GLU A 67 -2.05 -23.85 -4.42
N ASP A 68 -3.15 -23.89 -3.65
CA ASP A 68 -4.43 -24.46 -4.09
C ASP A 68 -5.21 -23.47 -4.98
N ILE A 69 -4.75 -22.21 -5.08
CA ILE A 69 -5.38 -21.14 -5.86
C ILE A 69 -4.65 -20.98 -7.18
N ASN A 70 -5.38 -21.11 -8.30
CA ASN A 70 -4.86 -20.69 -9.60
C ASN A 70 -4.89 -19.15 -9.68
N TRP A 71 -3.79 -18.53 -9.25
CA TRP A 71 -3.65 -17.08 -9.21
C TRP A 71 -3.74 -16.43 -10.58
N ASP A 72 -3.25 -17.06 -11.63
CA ASP A 72 -3.34 -16.53 -13.00
C ASP A 72 -4.80 -16.31 -13.42
N THR A 73 -5.67 -17.26 -13.07
CA THR A 73 -7.11 -17.16 -13.35
C THR A 73 -7.78 -16.07 -12.51
N VAL A 74 -7.40 -15.94 -11.24
CA VAL A 74 -7.95 -14.92 -10.32
C VAL A 74 -7.54 -13.52 -10.77
N LEU A 75 -6.27 -13.34 -11.13
CA LEU A 75 -5.72 -12.06 -11.57
C LEU A 75 -6.25 -11.65 -12.96
N ALA A 76 -6.43 -12.60 -13.88
CA ALA A 76 -7.02 -12.32 -15.20
C ALA A 76 -8.45 -11.76 -15.08
N LYS A 77 -9.29 -12.36 -14.24
CA LYS A 77 -10.68 -11.88 -14.02
C LYS A 77 -10.76 -10.48 -13.41
N ARG A 78 -9.75 -10.07 -12.63
CA ARG A 78 -9.70 -8.73 -12.03
C ARG A 78 -9.49 -7.63 -13.09
N VAL A 79 -8.76 -7.94 -14.17
CA VAL A 79 -8.48 -7.00 -15.26
C VAL A 79 -9.70 -6.81 -16.18
N GLU A 80 -10.53 -7.84 -16.35
CA GLU A 80 -11.73 -7.80 -17.19
C GLU A 80 -12.91 -7.03 -16.55
N GLY A 81 -12.95 -6.92 -15.22
CA GLY A 81 -14.03 -6.24 -14.47
C GLY A 81 -13.89 -4.73 -14.31
N THR A 82 -12.90 -4.10 -14.96
CA THR A 82 -12.58 -2.65 -14.83
C THR A 82 -12.94 -1.79 -16.06
N ASN A 83 -13.84 -2.26 -16.93
CA ASN A 83 -14.42 -1.48 -18.03
C ASN A 83 -15.76 -0.83 -17.66
#